data_AF-A0A316N0U6-F1
#
_entry.id   AF-A0A316N0U6-F1
#
_cell.length_a   1.000
_cell.length_b   1.000
_cell.length_c   1.000
_cell.angle_alpha   90.00
_cell.angle_beta   90.00
_cell.angle_gamma   90.00
#
_symmetry.space_group_name_H-M   'P 1'
#
loop_
_entity.id
_entity.type
_entity.pdbx_description
1 polymer ?
#
loop_
_entity_poly.entity_id
_entity_poly.type
_entity_poly.pdbx_seq_one_letter_code
_entity_poly.pdbx_strand_id
1 'polypeptide(L)'
;MNKTQNAIQYLEFKLLIFGLVCVSLVSFTACSDDDEPVVEVTYSWEFEEVAPSTPDFMDDKNKIESAFKTALGASCTATSVTKQGTSETCDLEVLEACQRAFDSLKDEVWQGRYTFTVTNVTTGIVIFSLSFDADDNNSAKSYQAYDLKIGDYIYDDGTTSDGGLRGIEGDGSIVWAEPRPQPEGGKTVVGVVFWTPSETTAYGRITPASLTDDKIMSAEHPDCIHGLAVAVKNLTYNGRENMRWQKPDDYVTEWQLGEGFAHAGKDKFVPISSYFAPVDNINRIYGYQNTVILRAYNAYCNANGRSEYIVCPVAALDEFVSGNVCPAPAGSTGWFLPSVKELHMLCCGDLDNVWLRRVSYHATTIMKVVYSSIDAVGGDAMYIRYWSSSELENSSRAFGIDFCGYATSYSKYFVCKARAVCAF
;
A
#
# COMPACT_ATOMS: atom_id res chain seq x y z
N MET A 1 38.81 -26.02 -6.51
CA MET A 1 37.71 -26.98 -6.75
C MET A 1 36.76 -26.84 -5.58
N ASN A 2 35.49 -26.47 -5.79
CA ASN A 2 34.35 -26.42 -4.83
C ASN A 2 33.36 -25.24 -5.01
N LYS A 3 33.35 -24.52 -6.15
CA LYS A 3 32.21 -23.63 -6.50
C LYS A 3 31.29 -24.21 -7.58
N THR A 4 31.80 -25.09 -8.44
CA THR A 4 31.02 -25.71 -9.52
C THR A 4 30.25 -26.97 -9.10
N GLN A 5 30.64 -27.64 -8.01
CA GLN A 5 29.92 -28.83 -7.51
C GLN A 5 28.59 -28.48 -6.80
N ASN A 6 28.52 -27.34 -6.10
CA ASN A 6 27.28 -26.90 -5.45
C ASN A 6 26.21 -26.44 -6.46
N ALA A 7 26.62 -25.86 -7.60
CA ALA A 7 25.68 -25.49 -8.66
C ALA A 7 25.07 -26.71 -9.37
N ILE A 8 25.81 -27.82 -9.44
CA ILE A 8 25.34 -29.07 -10.07
C ILE A 8 24.39 -29.83 -9.14
N GLN A 9 24.64 -29.87 -7.83
CA GLN A 9 23.66 -30.41 -6.86
C GLN A 9 22.36 -29.60 -6.82
N TYR A 10 22.42 -28.28 -7.00
CA TYR A 10 21.24 -27.41 -7.03
C TYR A 10 20.41 -27.56 -8.33
N LEU A 11 21.05 -27.93 -9.45
CA LEU A 11 20.35 -28.21 -10.71
C LEU A 11 19.74 -29.62 -10.74
N GLU A 12 20.40 -30.60 -10.13
CA GLU A 12 19.88 -31.97 -10.03
C GLU A 12 18.65 -32.06 -9.11
N PHE A 13 18.55 -31.22 -8.07
CA PHE A 13 17.37 -31.19 -7.19
C PHE A 13 16.13 -30.56 -7.86
N LYS A 14 16.32 -29.58 -8.76
CA LYS A 14 15.21 -28.97 -9.53
C LYS A 14 14.63 -29.89 -10.61
N LEU A 15 15.39 -30.86 -11.11
CA LEU A 15 14.92 -31.80 -12.14
C LEU A 15 14.16 -33.01 -11.57
N LEU A 16 14.19 -33.25 -10.25
CA LEU A 16 13.49 -34.38 -9.64
C LEU A 16 12.06 -34.06 -9.15
N ILE A 17 11.67 -32.78 -9.03
CA ILE A 17 10.35 -32.34 -8.55
C ILE A 17 9.44 -31.90 -9.72
N PHE A 18 9.53 -32.58 -10.86
CA PHE A 18 8.58 -32.40 -11.97
C PHE A 18 7.87 -33.71 -12.38
N GLY A 19 7.93 -34.73 -11.53
CA GLY A 19 7.30 -36.04 -11.76
C GLY A 19 6.22 -36.35 -10.75
N LEU A 20 5.01 -36.59 -11.25
CA LEU A 20 3.90 -37.31 -10.61
C LEU A 20 3.03 -36.53 -9.58
N VAL A 21 2.20 -35.60 -10.07
CA VAL A 21 0.87 -35.40 -9.48
C VAL A 21 -0.04 -36.51 -10.02
N CYS A 22 -0.04 -37.66 -9.36
CA CYS A 22 -1.07 -38.68 -9.57
C CYS A 22 -2.37 -38.17 -8.94
N VAL A 23 -3.25 -37.59 -9.77
CA VAL A 23 -4.65 -37.38 -9.40
C VAL A 23 -5.29 -38.76 -9.36
N SER A 24 -5.36 -39.37 -8.18
CA SER A 24 -6.20 -40.53 -7.95
C SER A 24 -7.67 -40.11 -8.04
N LEU A 25 -8.25 -40.30 -9.21
CA LEU A 25 -9.70 -40.29 -9.44
C LEU A 25 -10.33 -41.39 -8.59
N VAL A 26 -10.98 -41.01 -7.49
CA VAL A 26 -11.92 -41.88 -6.79
C VAL A 26 -13.32 -41.50 -7.28
N SER A 27 -13.86 -42.32 -8.16
CA SER A 27 -15.26 -42.24 -8.59
C SER A 27 -16.16 -42.66 -7.43
N PHE A 28 -16.92 -41.74 -6.86
CA PHE A 28 -18.13 -42.07 -6.11
C PHE A 28 -19.34 -41.60 -6.91
N THR A 29 -20.04 -42.55 -7.52
CA THR A 29 -21.44 -42.37 -7.89
C THR A 29 -22.30 -42.69 -6.68
N ALA A 30 -22.95 -41.68 -6.11
CA ALA A 30 -24.13 -41.85 -5.27
C ALA A 30 -25.06 -40.66 -5.51
N CYS A 31 -26.27 -40.96 -5.99
CA CYS A 31 -27.34 -40.00 -6.25
C CYS A 31 -28.06 -39.60 -4.96
N SER A 32 -28.28 -38.30 -4.71
CA SER A 32 -29.62 -37.68 -4.61
C SER A 32 -29.55 -36.20 -4.20
N ASP A 33 -30.40 -35.40 -4.85
CA ASP A 33 -31.04 -34.15 -4.44
C ASP A 33 -30.22 -32.84 -4.34
N ASP A 34 -30.45 -31.98 -5.34
CA ASP A 34 -30.75 -30.53 -5.24
C ASP A 34 -29.95 -29.66 -4.25
N ASP A 35 -28.63 -29.76 -4.27
CA ASP A 35 -27.76 -28.69 -3.76
C ASP A 35 -27.10 -27.95 -4.94
N GLU A 36 -27.35 -26.65 -5.07
CA GLU A 36 -26.55 -25.78 -5.94
C GLU A 36 -25.06 -26.02 -5.66
N PRO A 37 -24.18 -26.09 -6.68
CA PRO A 37 -22.79 -26.44 -6.45
C PRO A 37 -22.16 -25.41 -5.50
N VAL A 38 -21.83 -25.85 -4.28
CA VAL A 38 -21.12 -25.00 -3.32
C VAL A 38 -19.77 -24.66 -3.95
N VAL A 39 -19.52 -23.36 -4.13
CA VAL A 39 -18.28 -22.90 -4.75
C VAL A 39 -17.13 -23.19 -3.78
N GLU A 40 -16.18 -24.00 -4.23
CA GLU A 40 -14.97 -24.34 -3.47
C GLU A 40 -13.80 -23.46 -3.91
N VAL A 41 -13.06 -22.94 -2.93
CA VAL A 41 -11.86 -22.14 -3.16
C VAL A 41 -10.68 -22.80 -2.44
N THR A 42 -9.65 -23.15 -3.20
CA THR A 42 -8.47 -23.86 -2.69
C THR A 42 -7.31 -22.90 -2.47
N TYR A 43 -6.64 -23.03 -1.33
CA TYR A 43 -5.47 -22.24 -0.96
C TYR A 43 -4.28 -23.16 -0.77
N SER A 44 -3.13 -22.77 -1.29
CA SER A 44 -1.85 -23.44 -1.07
C SER A 44 -0.86 -22.45 -0.46
N TRP A 45 0.19 -22.96 0.17
CA TRP A 45 1.25 -22.12 0.71
C TRP A 45 2.62 -22.69 0.40
N GLU A 46 3.58 -21.80 0.26
CA GLU A 46 4.97 -22.16 -0.01
C GLU A 46 5.93 -21.13 0.59
N PHE A 47 7.21 -21.48 0.60
CA PHE A 47 8.27 -20.51 0.84
C PHE A 47 8.82 -20.08 -0.51
N GLU A 48 8.48 -18.86 -0.93
CA GLU A 48 8.99 -18.22 -2.14
C GLU A 48 10.49 -17.94 -2.01
N GLU A 49 10.95 -17.59 -0.81
CA GLU A 49 12.36 -17.37 -0.49
C GLU A 49 12.77 -18.13 0.78
N VAL A 50 13.94 -18.77 0.73
CA VAL A 50 14.61 -19.36 1.89
C VAL A 50 16.10 -19.05 1.76
N ALA A 51 16.57 -18.03 2.49
CA ALA A 51 17.95 -17.58 2.52
C ALA A 51 18.48 -17.66 3.97
N PRO A 52 18.94 -18.84 4.41
CA PRO A 52 19.35 -19.06 5.79
C PRO A 52 20.72 -18.46 6.12
N SER A 53 20.86 -17.90 7.32
CA SER A 53 22.14 -17.43 7.86
C SER A 53 22.83 -18.49 8.74
N THR A 54 22.10 -19.51 9.20
CA THR A 54 22.63 -20.66 9.96
C THR A 54 22.18 -22.00 9.34
N PRO A 55 22.88 -23.12 9.65
CA PRO A 55 22.48 -24.46 9.20
C PRO A 55 21.14 -24.97 9.76
N ASP A 56 20.61 -24.36 10.83
CA ASP A 56 19.41 -24.82 11.55
C ASP A 56 18.10 -24.24 10.99
N PHE A 57 18.14 -23.73 9.75
CA PHE A 57 17.02 -23.04 9.09
C PHE A 57 15.71 -23.82 8.96
N MET A 58 15.77 -25.14 9.09
CA MET A 58 14.58 -25.99 9.05
C MET A 58 13.69 -25.78 10.27
N ASP A 59 14.25 -25.39 11.42
CA ASP A 59 13.48 -25.11 12.63
C ASP A 59 12.60 -23.86 12.44
N ASP A 60 13.17 -22.79 11.87
CA ASP A 60 12.44 -21.57 11.53
C ASP A 60 11.35 -21.83 10.51
N LYS A 61 11.69 -22.53 9.42
CA LYS A 61 10.73 -22.90 8.38
C LYS A 61 9.58 -23.73 8.96
N ASN A 62 9.88 -24.73 9.78
CA ASN A 62 8.88 -25.59 10.42
C ASN A 62 8.00 -24.81 11.40
N LYS A 63 8.58 -23.89 12.16
CA LYS A 63 7.84 -23.03 13.10
C LYS A 63 6.87 -22.12 12.35
N ILE A 64 7.35 -21.42 11.31
CA ILE A 64 6.53 -20.57 10.44
C ILE A 64 5.40 -21.41 9.85
N GLU A 65 5.73 -22.47 9.12
CA GLU A 65 4.76 -23.31 8.42
C GLU A 65 3.71 -23.90 9.38
N SER A 66 4.12 -24.31 10.58
CA SER A 66 3.21 -24.89 11.58
C SER A 66 2.21 -23.87 12.11
N ALA A 67 2.64 -22.62 12.35
CA ALA A 67 1.74 -21.56 12.81
C ALA A 67 0.66 -21.25 11.77
N PHE A 68 1.04 -21.13 10.49
CA PHE A 68 0.09 -20.90 9.40
C PHE A 68 -0.86 -22.07 9.18
N LYS A 69 -0.35 -23.31 9.16
CA LYS A 69 -1.20 -24.52 9.09
C LYS A 69 -2.22 -24.55 10.21
N THR A 70 -1.79 -24.29 11.44
CA THR A 70 -2.67 -24.25 12.61
C THR A 70 -3.77 -23.21 12.45
N ALA A 71 -3.42 -21.98 12.06
CA ALA A 71 -4.40 -20.91 11.92
C ALA A 71 -5.39 -21.14 10.76
N LEU A 72 -4.95 -21.80 9.69
CA LEU A 72 -5.78 -22.17 8.54
C LEU A 72 -6.71 -23.37 8.82
N GLY A 73 -6.49 -24.08 9.93
CA GLY A 73 -7.20 -25.32 10.26
C GLY A 73 -6.73 -26.51 9.43
N ALA A 74 -5.49 -26.47 8.95
CA ALA A 74 -4.88 -27.52 8.13
C ALA A 74 -4.16 -28.56 9.01
N SER A 75 -4.13 -29.82 8.56
CA SER A 75 -3.34 -30.85 9.22
C SER A 75 -1.84 -30.62 9.01
N CYS A 76 -0.99 -31.17 9.87
CA CYS A 76 0.47 -30.96 9.80
C CYS A 76 1.09 -31.38 8.45
N THR A 77 0.48 -32.37 7.77
CA THR A 77 0.93 -32.88 6.46
C THR A 77 0.25 -32.23 5.27
N ALA A 78 -0.74 -31.36 5.48
CA ALA A 78 -1.41 -30.66 4.40
C ALA A 78 -0.46 -29.67 3.72
N THR A 79 -0.66 -29.48 2.41
CA THR A 79 -0.01 -28.44 1.60
C THR A 79 -1.03 -27.43 1.04
N SER A 80 -2.31 -27.68 1.30
CA SER A 80 -3.43 -26.83 0.88
C SER A 80 -4.62 -27.00 1.81
N VAL A 81 -5.55 -26.04 1.77
CA VAL A 81 -6.86 -26.09 2.43
C VAL A 81 -7.94 -25.61 1.48
N THR A 82 -9.13 -26.21 1.55
CA THR A 82 -10.30 -25.77 0.78
C THR A 82 -11.31 -25.11 1.69
N LYS A 83 -11.88 -23.98 1.23
CA LYS A 83 -12.96 -23.25 1.89
C LYS A 83 -14.20 -23.25 0.98
N GLN A 84 -15.36 -23.19 1.60
CA GLN A 84 -16.66 -23.13 0.91
C GLN A 84 -17.14 -21.68 0.88
N GLY A 85 -17.44 -21.12 -0.30
CA GLY A 85 -17.91 -19.75 -0.46
C GLY A 85 -17.40 -19.06 -1.73
N THR A 86 -17.65 -17.77 -1.86
CA THR A 86 -17.10 -16.96 -2.95
C THR A 86 -15.61 -16.68 -2.70
N SER A 87 -14.83 -16.49 -3.78
CA SER A 87 -13.40 -16.14 -3.65
C SER A 87 -13.19 -14.91 -2.76
N GLU A 88 -14.01 -13.87 -2.88
CA GLU A 88 -13.89 -12.65 -2.07
C GLU A 88 -14.06 -12.92 -0.56
N THR A 89 -15.07 -13.69 -0.16
CA THR A 89 -15.30 -14.02 1.27
C THR A 89 -14.24 -14.97 1.80
N CYS A 90 -13.90 -16.01 1.03
CA CYS A 90 -12.89 -16.98 1.45
C CYS A 90 -11.49 -16.35 1.52
N ASP A 91 -11.15 -15.44 0.61
CA ASP A 91 -9.87 -14.72 0.61
C ASP A 91 -9.75 -13.91 1.91
N LEU A 92 -10.83 -13.22 2.32
CA LEU A 92 -10.86 -12.47 3.58
C LEU A 92 -10.68 -13.37 4.81
N GLU A 93 -11.37 -14.52 4.88
CA GLU A 93 -11.23 -15.47 5.99
C GLU A 93 -9.81 -16.04 6.09
N VAL A 94 -9.22 -16.39 4.95
CA VAL A 94 -7.85 -16.92 4.88
C VAL A 94 -6.85 -15.85 5.27
N LEU A 95 -7.04 -14.61 4.83
CA LEU A 95 -6.25 -13.45 5.24
C LEU A 95 -6.27 -13.24 6.75
N GLU A 96 -7.45 -13.29 7.38
CA GLU A 96 -7.59 -13.16 8.84
C GLU A 96 -6.93 -14.32 9.60
N ALA A 97 -6.94 -15.53 9.05
CA ALA A 97 -6.21 -16.66 9.61
C ALA A 97 -4.69 -16.47 9.51
N CYS A 98 -4.19 -16.02 8.35
CA CYS A 98 -2.78 -15.71 8.14
C CYS A 98 -2.29 -14.60 9.09
N GLN A 99 -3.13 -13.59 9.34
CA GLN A 99 -2.87 -12.55 10.35
C GLN A 99 -2.68 -13.15 11.76
N ARG A 100 -3.59 -14.03 12.20
CA ARG A 100 -3.47 -14.67 13.52
C ARG A 100 -2.21 -15.53 13.65
N ALA A 101 -1.84 -16.24 12.59
CA ALA A 101 -0.58 -17.00 12.56
C ALA A 101 0.61 -16.07 12.73
N PHE A 102 0.66 -14.97 11.99
CA PHE A 102 1.69 -13.97 12.13
C PHE A 102 1.76 -13.39 13.54
N ASP A 103 0.63 -12.98 14.13
CA ASP A 103 0.60 -12.41 15.48
C ASP A 103 1.15 -13.37 16.54
N SER A 104 1.04 -14.69 16.31
CA SER A 104 1.59 -15.71 17.20
C SER A 104 3.11 -15.89 17.12
N LEU A 105 3.73 -15.41 16.04
CA LEU A 105 5.16 -15.55 15.76
C LEU A 105 5.98 -14.30 16.10
N LYS A 106 5.36 -13.34 16.82
CA LYS A 106 5.90 -11.98 16.99
C LYS A 106 7.14 -11.81 17.81
N ASP A 107 7.30 -12.67 18.80
CA ASP A 107 8.40 -12.59 19.74
C ASP A 107 9.53 -13.54 19.34
N GLU A 108 9.45 -14.12 18.13
CA GLU A 108 10.41 -15.08 17.59
C GLU A 108 11.57 -14.37 16.88
N VAL A 109 12.76 -14.92 17.05
CA VAL A 109 13.99 -14.42 16.40
C VAL A 109 14.39 -15.42 15.32
N TRP A 110 14.52 -14.94 14.09
CA TRP A 110 14.81 -15.78 12.92
C TRP A 110 16.31 -15.85 12.62
N GLN A 111 16.71 -16.90 11.91
CA GLN A 111 18.10 -17.20 11.53
C GLN A 111 18.24 -17.32 10.01
N GLY A 112 17.42 -16.57 9.27
CA GLY A 112 17.46 -16.46 7.83
C GLY A 112 16.35 -15.56 7.32
N ARG A 113 16.34 -15.29 6.02
CA ARG A 113 15.22 -14.67 5.32
C ARG A 113 14.29 -15.73 4.76
N TYR A 114 13.01 -15.65 5.09
CA TYR A 114 11.97 -16.61 4.72
C TYR A 114 10.74 -15.86 4.21
N THR A 115 10.45 -15.92 2.92
CA THR A 115 9.22 -15.34 2.37
C THR A 115 8.17 -16.43 2.24
N PHE A 116 7.17 -16.42 3.13
CA PHE A 116 6.04 -17.33 3.14
C PHE A 116 4.85 -16.72 2.40
N THR A 117 4.29 -17.46 1.45
CA THR A 117 3.16 -17.00 0.62
C THR A 117 1.98 -17.94 0.75
N VAL A 118 0.77 -17.38 0.65
CA VAL A 118 -0.48 -18.13 0.54
C VAL A 118 -1.18 -17.68 -0.74
N THR A 119 -1.49 -18.66 -1.60
CA THR A 119 -2.03 -18.46 -2.94
C THR A 119 -3.41 -19.06 -3.02
N ASN A 120 -4.38 -18.27 -3.47
CA ASN A 120 -5.65 -18.78 -3.94
C ASN A 120 -5.41 -19.48 -5.28
N VAL A 121 -5.43 -20.82 -5.26
CA VAL A 121 -5.14 -21.66 -6.42
C VAL A 121 -6.22 -21.51 -7.50
N THR A 122 -7.46 -21.23 -7.11
CA THR A 122 -8.58 -21.04 -8.03
C THR A 122 -8.39 -19.80 -8.90
N THR A 123 -7.86 -18.71 -8.32
CA THR A 123 -7.64 -17.44 -9.04
C THR A 123 -6.21 -17.24 -9.52
N GLY A 124 -5.26 -18.02 -8.98
CA GLY A 124 -3.81 -17.83 -9.20
C GLY A 124 -3.23 -16.61 -8.47
N ILE A 125 -3.99 -15.99 -7.56
CA ILE A 125 -3.59 -14.78 -6.86
C ILE A 125 -2.91 -15.15 -5.55
N VAL A 126 -1.70 -14.62 -5.33
CA VAL A 126 -1.07 -14.61 -4.00
C VAL A 126 -1.87 -13.63 -3.14
N ILE A 127 -2.57 -14.13 -2.13
CA ILE A 127 -3.43 -13.31 -1.28
C ILE A 127 -2.70 -12.84 -0.02
N PHE A 128 -1.70 -13.59 0.44
CA PHE A 128 -0.87 -13.26 1.59
C PHE A 128 0.59 -13.53 1.25
N SER A 129 1.48 -12.60 1.61
CA SER A 129 2.93 -12.77 1.48
C SER A 129 3.60 -12.07 2.64
N LEU A 130 4.47 -12.79 3.34
CA LEU A 130 5.17 -12.31 4.51
C LEU A 130 6.61 -12.78 4.51
N SER A 131 7.54 -11.85 4.72
CA SER A 131 8.95 -12.15 4.91
C SER A 131 9.27 -12.16 6.41
N PHE A 132 10.00 -13.18 6.86
CA PHE A 132 10.60 -13.33 8.18
C PHE A 132 12.10 -13.32 7.99
N ASP A 133 12.79 -12.32 8.48
CA ASP A 133 14.22 -12.20 8.27
C ASP A 133 15.00 -12.27 9.60
N ALA A 134 16.17 -12.94 9.59
CA ALA A 134 17.17 -12.82 10.67
C ALA A 134 17.59 -11.37 10.86
N ASP A 135 17.67 -10.69 9.72
CA ASP A 135 17.67 -9.26 9.57
C ASP A 135 16.32 -8.85 8.97
N ASP A 136 15.22 -9.03 9.72
CA ASP A 136 14.07 -8.14 9.49
C ASP A 136 14.71 -6.74 9.45
N ASN A 137 14.12 -5.76 8.79
CA ASN A 137 14.56 -4.38 9.02
C ASN A 137 14.40 -3.93 10.50
N ASN A 138 14.30 -4.88 11.46
CA ASN A 138 14.87 -4.95 12.81
C ASN A 138 16.26 -4.35 13.05
N SER A 139 17.00 -3.89 12.05
CA SER A 139 18.01 -2.87 12.35
C SER A 139 17.25 -1.63 12.81
N ALA A 140 17.29 -1.37 14.13
CA ALA A 140 16.70 -0.17 14.70
C ALA A 140 17.07 1.02 13.82
N LYS A 141 16.07 1.65 13.18
CA LYS A 141 16.33 2.88 12.44
C LYS A 141 16.63 3.92 13.48
N SER A 142 17.75 4.62 13.34
CA SER A 142 18.09 5.74 14.20
C SER A 142 18.09 7.01 13.38
N TYR A 143 17.59 8.09 13.99
CA TYR A 143 17.48 9.39 13.36
C TYR A 143 18.08 10.45 14.26
N GLN A 144 18.83 11.36 13.64
CA GLN A 144 19.30 12.58 14.26
C GLN A 144 18.22 13.65 14.20
N ALA A 145 18.32 14.64 15.09
CA ALA A 145 17.37 15.75 15.14
C ALA A 145 17.36 16.58 13.84
N TYR A 146 18.49 16.65 13.13
CA TYR A 146 18.64 17.40 11.89
C TYR A 146 18.32 16.60 10.62
N ASP A 147 18.03 15.31 10.74
CA ASP A 147 17.62 14.48 9.60
C ASP A 147 16.19 14.85 9.22
N LEU A 148 15.95 15.13 7.94
CA LEU A 148 14.61 15.21 7.38
C LEU A 148 14.04 13.78 7.29
N LYS A 149 12.97 13.52 8.04
CA LYS A 149 12.43 12.17 8.23
C LYS A 149 10.92 12.17 8.45
N ILE A 150 10.36 10.98 8.45
CA ILE A 150 8.95 10.77 8.78
C ILE A 150 8.59 11.36 10.15
N GLY A 151 7.43 12.00 10.23
CA GLY A 151 6.95 12.68 11.42
C GLY A 151 7.43 14.13 11.58
N ASP A 152 8.37 14.61 10.77
CA ASP A 152 8.77 16.02 10.79
C ASP A 152 7.65 16.94 10.30
N TYR A 153 7.64 18.17 10.84
CA TYR A 153 6.66 19.18 10.49
C TYR A 153 7.08 19.92 9.22
N ILE A 154 6.11 20.21 8.35
CA ILE A 154 6.28 21.17 7.24
C ILE A 154 5.34 22.36 7.46
N TYR A 155 5.88 23.56 7.26
CA TYR A 155 5.19 24.82 7.48
C TYR A 155 4.64 25.41 6.18
N ASP A 156 3.71 26.35 6.31
CA ASP A 156 3.16 27.12 5.18
C ASP A 156 4.23 27.87 4.38
N ASP A 157 5.31 28.31 5.02
CA ASP A 157 6.47 28.95 4.39
C ASP A 157 7.43 27.97 3.67
N GLY A 158 7.14 26.67 3.67
CA GLY A 158 7.96 25.63 3.03
C GLY A 158 9.11 25.10 3.88
N THR A 159 9.36 25.67 5.06
CA THR A 159 10.41 25.16 5.95
C THR A 159 9.96 23.90 6.70
N THR A 160 10.93 23.19 7.30
CA THR A 160 10.68 21.98 8.09
C THR A 160 11.32 22.06 9.47
N SER A 161 10.77 21.33 10.43
CA SER A 161 11.42 21.15 11.75
C SER A 161 11.22 19.73 12.28
N ASP A 162 12.13 19.34 13.18
CA ASP A 162 12.14 18.04 13.84
C ASP A 162 10.80 17.71 14.55
N GLY A 163 10.18 16.60 14.17
CA GLY A 163 8.98 16.06 14.81
C GLY A 163 9.27 15.24 16.07
N GLY A 164 10.56 15.01 16.36
CA GLY A 164 11.05 14.34 17.57
C GLY A 164 11.34 12.85 17.41
N LEU A 165 11.19 12.26 16.22
CA LEU A 165 11.53 10.85 16.01
C LEU A 165 13.04 10.65 16.20
N ARG A 166 13.41 9.62 16.96
CA ARG A 166 14.82 9.22 17.20
C ARG A 166 15.09 7.80 16.78
N GLY A 167 14.08 6.95 16.77
CA GLY A 167 14.23 5.64 16.17
C GLY A 167 12.95 4.83 16.06
N ILE A 168 13.06 3.76 15.30
CA ILE A 168 12.08 2.68 15.23
C ILE A 168 12.86 1.40 15.50
N GLU A 169 12.61 0.80 16.66
CA GLU A 169 13.22 -0.47 17.07
C GLU A 169 12.67 -1.62 16.23
N GLY A 170 13.32 -2.79 16.29
CA GLY A 170 12.90 -3.93 15.49
C GLY A 170 11.54 -4.52 15.84
N ASP A 171 11.10 -4.39 17.08
CA ASP A 171 9.72 -4.74 17.45
C ASP A 171 8.67 -3.70 16.96
N GLY A 172 9.12 -2.65 16.25
CA GLY A 172 8.29 -1.54 15.78
C GLY A 172 8.02 -0.47 16.84
N SER A 173 8.61 -0.58 18.03
CA SER A 173 8.54 0.44 19.08
C SER A 173 9.16 1.75 18.59
N ILE A 174 8.49 2.86 18.89
CA ILE A 174 8.91 4.20 18.45
C ILE A 174 9.67 4.88 19.59
N VAL A 175 10.90 5.32 19.30
CA VAL A 175 11.72 6.10 20.22
C VAL A 175 11.59 7.57 19.86
N TRP A 176 11.08 8.36 20.80
CA TRP A 176 10.95 9.80 20.69
C TRP A 176 12.05 10.52 21.47
N ALA A 177 12.31 11.77 21.09
CA ALA A 177 13.10 12.69 21.87
C ALA A 177 12.39 13.05 23.19
N GLU A 178 13.17 13.23 24.25
CA GLU A 178 12.67 13.65 25.56
C GLU A 178 13.39 14.92 26.04
N PRO A 179 12.71 16.09 26.11
CA PRO A 179 11.31 16.30 25.72
C PRO A 179 11.13 16.30 24.21
N ARG A 180 9.90 15.99 23.74
CA ARG A 180 9.57 16.06 22.33
C ARG A 180 9.61 17.52 21.82
N PRO A 181 10.37 17.81 20.75
CA PRO A 181 10.39 19.13 20.12
C PRO A 181 8.98 19.64 19.82
N GLN A 182 8.77 20.92 20.10
CA GLN A 182 7.55 21.61 19.70
C GLN A 182 7.75 22.22 18.32
N PRO A 183 6.67 22.41 17.54
CA PRO A 183 6.72 23.23 16.35
C PRO A 183 7.34 24.61 16.62
N GLU A 184 7.99 25.16 15.61
CA GLU A 184 8.60 26.48 15.65
C GLU A 184 7.55 27.55 15.93
N GLY A 185 7.78 28.34 16.98
CA GLY A 185 6.86 29.39 17.39
C GLY A 185 6.69 30.44 16.30
N GLY A 186 5.43 30.80 16.01
CA GLY A 186 5.09 31.81 15.00
C GLY A 186 4.97 31.28 13.57
N LYS A 187 5.13 29.97 13.35
CA LYS A 187 4.86 29.31 12.06
C LYS A 187 3.63 28.43 12.13
N THR A 188 2.99 28.22 10.97
CA THR A 188 1.79 27.37 10.86
C THR A 188 2.19 26.02 10.30
N VAL A 189 2.05 24.95 11.10
CA VAL A 189 2.23 23.58 10.58
C VAL A 189 1.05 23.24 9.68
N VAL A 190 1.34 22.89 8.42
CA VAL A 190 0.33 22.55 7.41
C VAL A 190 0.41 21.08 6.99
N GLY A 191 1.55 20.43 7.19
CA GLY A 191 1.71 19.02 6.89
C GLY A 191 2.70 18.31 7.79
N VAL A 192 2.74 17.00 7.63
CA VAL A 192 3.72 16.12 8.26
C VAL A 192 4.37 15.24 7.20
N VAL A 193 5.70 15.16 7.21
CA VAL A 193 6.47 14.31 6.31
C VAL A 193 6.15 12.85 6.60
N PHE A 194 5.82 12.05 5.58
CA PHE A 194 5.56 10.62 5.75
C PHE A 194 6.45 9.73 4.88
N TRP A 195 7.21 10.31 3.96
CA TRP A 195 8.19 9.59 3.16
C TRP A 195 9.28 10.55 2.69
N THR A 196 10.52 10.08 2.68
CA THR A 196 11.66 10.72 2.02
C THR A 196 12.38 9.68 1.16
N PRO A 197 13.16 10.06 0.14
CA PRO A 197 13.88 9.10 -0.69
C PRO A 197 14.82 8.17 0.09
N SER A 198 15.32 8.58 1.25
CA SER A 198 16.15 7.74 2.12
C SER A 198 15.39 6.58 2.77
N GLU A 199 14.05 6.64 2.83
CA GLU A 199 13.22 5.53 3.31
C GLU A 199 13.09 4.40 2.30
N THR A 200 13.53 4.62 1.05
CA THR A 200 13.44 3.66 -0.04
C THR A 200 14.78 2.97 -0.29
N THR A 201 14.79 1.64 -0.21
CA THR A 201 15.90 0.81 -0.67
C THR A 201 15.59 0.28 -2.06
N ALA A 202 16.33 0.71 -3.09
CA ALA A 202 15.98 0.39 -4.49
C ALA A 202 16.54 -0.95 -5.00
N TYR A 203 17.61 -1.48 -4.39
CA TYR A 203 18.31 -2.65 -4.92
C TYR A 203 17.43 -3.90 -4.94
N GLY A 204 17.24 -4.50 -6.12
CA GLY A 204 16.44 -5.71 -6.31
C GLY A 204 14.91 -5.51 -6.28
N ARG A 205 14.44 -4.26 -6.15
CA ARG A 205 13.01 -3.91 -6.15
C ARG A 205 12.45 -3.73 -7.58
N ILE A 206 11.18 -4.04 -7.75
CA ILE A 206 10.44 -3.90 -9.02
C ILE A 206 9.92 -2.47 -9.19
N THR A 207 9.31 -1.91 -8.15
CA THR A 207 8.70 -0.57 -8.14
C THR A 207 9.04 0.16 -6.83
N PRO A 208 10.34 0.41 -6.57
CA PRO A 208 10.74 1.27 -5.47
C PRO A 208 10.14 2.65 -5.70
N ALA A 209 9.71 3.31 -4.62
CA ALA A 209 9.10 4.62 -4.70
C ALA A 209 10.08 5.65 -5.28
N SER A 210 9.63 6.43 -6.25
CA SER A 210 10.43 7.51 -6.82
C SER A 210 9.54 8.69 -7.23
N LEU A 211 9.92 9.90 -6.82
CA LEU A 211 9.26 11.13 -7.28
C LEU A 211 9.40 11.31 -8.80
N THR A 212 10.37 10.65 -9.43
CA THR A 212 10.58 10.66 -10.88
C THR A 212 9.67 9.70 -11.64
N ASP A 213 8.86 8.87 -10.97
CA ASP A 213 7.83 8.07 -11.61
C ASP A 213 6.86 8.99 -12.36
N ASP A 214 6.36 10.02 -11.67
CA ASP A 214 5.53 11.07 -12.24
C ASP A 214 6.36 12.08 -13.04
N LYS A 215 6.39 11.87 -14.36
CA LYS A 215 7.10 12.73 -15.31
C LYS A 215 6.50 14.12 -15.45
N ILE A 216 5.24 14.32 -15.06
CA ILE A 216 4.57 15.62 -15.12
C ILE A 216 4.99 16.42 -13.88
N MET A 217 4.86 15.82 -12.70
CA MET A 217 5.30 16.41 -11.43
C MET A 217 6.78 16.80 -11.49
N SER A 218 7.65 15.90 -11.94
CA SER A 218 9.10 16.16 -12.02
C SER A 218 9.46 17.27 -13.01
N ALA A 219 8.65 17.49 -14.05
CA ALA A 219 8.89 18.53 -15.04
C ALA A 219 8.38 19.90 -14.58
N GLU A 220 7.26 19.94 -13.87
CA GLU A 220 6.61 21.17 -13.39
C GLU A 220 7.20 21.64 -12.05
N HIS A 221 7.69 20.72 -11.23
CA HIS A 221 8.23 20.98 -9.89
C HIS A 221 9.60 20.30 -9.71
N PRO A 222 10.64 20.68 -10.48
CA PRO A 222 11.93 20.00 -10.48
C PRO A 222 12.70 20.09 -9.15
N ASP A 223 12.35 21.05 -8.30
CA ASP A 223 12.98 21.26 -6.98
C ASP A 223 12.30 20.45 -5.86
N CYS A 224 11.12 19.87 -6.11
CA CYS A 224 10.39 19.05 -5.13
C CYS A 224 10.94 17.61 -5.10
N ILE A 225 12.12 17.46 -4.49
CA ILE A 225 12.88 16.21 -4.46
C ILE A 225 13.09 15.65 -3.04
N HIS A 226 12.61 16.36 -2.02
CA HIS A 226 12.95 16.09 -0.62
C HIS A 226 12.07 15.00 0.00
N GLY A 227 10.82 14.87 -0.46
CA GLY A 227 9.92 13.83 0.01
C GLY A 227 8.44 14.14 -0.23
N LEU A 228 7.59 13.44 0.52
CA LEU A 228 6.14 13.63 0.53
C LEU A 228 5.64 13.99 1.92
N ALA A 229 4.72 14.96 1.97
CA ALA A 229 4.05 15.38 3.19
C ALA A 229 2.54 15.30 3.05
N VAL A 230 1.86 14.89 4.13
CA VAL A 230 0.40 14.78 4.20
C VAL A 230 -0.18 15.97 4.97
N ALA A 231 -1.30 16.52 4.50
CA ALA A 231 -1.98 17.63 5.16
C ALA A 231 -2.44 17.27 6.58
N VAL A 232 -2.36 18.23 7.51
CA VAL A 232 -2.84 18.03 8.89
C VAL A 232 -4.37 18.06 9.01
N LYS A 233 -5.09 18.45 7.95
CA LYS A 233 -6.56 18.51 7.89
C LYS A 233 -7.14 17.58 6.83
N ASN A 234 -8.32 17.03 7.09
CA ASN A 234 -9.08 16.25 6.10
C ASN A 234 -9.67 17.17 5.03
N LEU A 235 -9.87 16.62 3.83
CA LEU A 235 -10.68 17.29 2.83
C LEU A 235 -12.16 17.22 3.24
N THR A 236 -12.89 18.29 2.93
CA THR A 236 -14.35 18.32 3.09
C THR A 236 -14.99 18.64 1.75
N TYR A 237 -16.07 17.94 1.43
CA TYR A 237 -16.88 18.21 0.25
C TYR A 237 -18.29 18.58 0.71
N ASN A 238 -18.77 19.78 0.35
CA ASN A 238 -20.06 20.29 0.84
C ASN A 238 -20.19 20.22 2.37
N GLY A 239 -19.13 20.57 3.09
CA GLY A 239 -19.08 20.58 4.56
C GLY A 239 -19.05 19.20 5.22
N ARG A 240 -18.74 18.13 4.50
CA ARG A 240 -18.63 16.76 5.04
C ARG A 240 -17.28 16.14 4.70
N GLU A 241 -16.66 15.47 5.67
CA GLU A 241 -15.39 14.75 5.45
C GLU A 241 -15.57 13.43 4.67
N ASN A 242 -16.76 12.81 4.76
CA ASN A 242 -17.06 11.58 4.03
C ASN A 242 -17.68 11.92 2.69
N MET A 243 -17.07 11.41 1.61
CA MET A 243 -17.50 11.66 0.24
C MET A 243 -17.49 10.39 -0.59
N ARG A 244 -18.36 10.37 -1.59
CA ARG A 244 -18.28 9.37 -2.66
C ARG A 244 -17.10 9.69 -3.56
N TRP A 245 -16.59 8.72 -4.30
CA TRP A 245 -15.59 9.02 -5.32
C TRP A 245 -16.25 9.76 -6.49
N GLN A 246 -17.38 9.23 -6.99
CA GLN A 246 -18.14 9.79 -8.12
C GLN A 246 -19.57 9.21 -8.13
N LYS A 247 -20.60 9.99 -8.45
CA LYS A 247 -21.98 9.49 -8.64
C LYS A 247 -22.84 10.45 -9.49
N PRO A 248 -23.27 10.05 -10.71
CA PRO A 248 -23.08 8.75 -11.36
C PRO A 248 -21.60 8.46 -11.64
N ASP A 249 -21.21 7.20 -11.70
CA ASP A 249 -19.84 6.83 -12.07
C ASP A 249 -19.63 6.94 -13.58
N ASP A 250 -18.39 7.23 -13.96
CA ASP A 250 -17.88 7.25 -15.34
C ASP A 250 -16.46 6.68 -15.35
N TYR A 251 -15.95 6.31 -16.52
CA TYR A 251 -14.57 5.85 -16.70
C TYR A 251 -13.68 7.03 -17.10
N VAL A 252 -13.09 7.71 -16.11
CA VAL A 252 -12.27 8.90 -16.37
C VAL A 252 -11.05 8.55 -17.23
N THR A 253 -10.54 7.34 -17.09
CA THR A 253 -9.48 6.79 -17.94
C THR A 253 -9.87 6.76 -19.43
N GLU A 254 -11.10 6.36 -19.78
CA GLU A 254 -11.53 6.36 -21.19
C GLU A 254 -11.53 7.79 -21.77
N TRP A 255 -11.99 8.76 -20.97
CA TRP A 255 -11.93 10.18 -21.34
C TRP A 255 -10.48 10.70 -21.46
N GLN A 256 -9.60 10.31 -20.54
CA GLN A 256 -8.17 10.67 -20.55
C GLN A 256 -7.48 10.19 -21.84
N LEU A 257 -7.75 8.94 -22.24
CA LEU A 257 -7.17 8.33 -23.44
C LEU A 257 -7.76 8.89 -24.74
N GLY A 258 -9.01 9.39 -24.69
CA GLY A 258 -9.67 10.04 -25.81
C GLY A 258 -9.12 11.44 -26.14
N GLU A 259 -9.71 12.09 -27.14
CA GLU A 259 -9.34 13.45 -27.56
C GLU A 259 -9.77 14.54 -26.57
N GLY A 260 -10.62 14.21 -25.59
CA GLY A 260 -11.18 15.13 -24.61
C GLY A 260 -10.15 15.67 -23.61
N PHE A 261 -9.11 14.91 -23.28
CA PHE A 261 -8.01 15.37 -22.43
C PHE A 261 -6.90 16.00 -23.28
N ALA A 262 -6.65 17.29 -23.08
CA ALA A 262 -5.59 18.04 -23.75
C ALA A 262 -4.58 18.56 -22.73
N HIS A 263 -3.31 18.20 -22.89
CA HIS A 263 -2.19 18.71 -22.10
C HIS A 263 -0.93 18.76 -22.96
N ALA A 264 -0.06 19.75 -22.75
CA ALA A 264 1.17 19.92 -23.53
C ALA A 264 2.13 18.71 -23.45
N GLY A 265 2.07 17.98 -22.34
CA GLY A 265 2.83 16.74 -22.11
C GLY A 265 1.97 15.47 -22.07
N LYS A 266 0.84 15.43 -22.82
CA LYS A 266 -0.11 14.30 -22.79
C LYS A 266 0.55 12.92 -22.97
N ASP A 267 1.57 12.83 -23.81
CA ASP A 267 2.36 11.62 -24.09
C ASP A 267 3.16 11.10 -22.89
N LYS A 268 3.35 11.92 -21.85
CA LYS A 268 4.09 11.56 -20.64
C LYS A 268 3.19 11.07 -19.50
N PHE A 269 1.88 11.31 -19.58
CA PHE A 269 0.94 10.78 -18.61
C PHE A 269 0.80 9.28 -18.78
N VAL A 270 0.57 8.58 -17.69
CA VAL A 270 0.09 7.20 -17.71
C VAL A 270 -1.40 7.15 -17.33
N PRO A 271 -2.14 6.09 -17.69
CA PRO A 271 -3.53 5.92 -17.29
C PRO A 271 -3.71 6.05 -15.78
N ILE A 272 -4.77 6.76 -15.34
CA ILE A 272 -5.12 6.81 -13.90
C ILE A 272 -5.67 5.48 -13.39
N SER A 273 -6.17 4.63 -14.29
CA SER A 273 -6.56 3.28 -13.98
C SER A 273 -5.35 2.37 -13.81
N SER A 274 -5.55 1.30 -13.05
CA SER A 274 -4.57 0.25 -12.88
C SER A 274 -5.22 -1.11 -12.64
N TYR A 275 -4.47 -2.16 -12.94
CA TYR A 275 -4.63 -3.48 -12.34
C TYR A 275 -3.83 -3.56 -11.02
N PHE A 276 -3.59 -4.77 -10.50
CA PHE A 276 -3.06 -5.02 -9.15
C PHE A 276 -1.76 -5.85 -9.09
N ALA A 277 -1.13 -6.15 -10.23
CA ALA A 277 0.15 -6.82 -10.28
C ALA A 277 1.30 -5.88 -9.86
N PRO A 278 2.45 -6.41 -9.40
CA PRO A 278 3.59 -5.59 -8.93
C PRO A 278 4.09 -4.55 -9.96
N VAL A 279 3.98 -4.84 -11.25
CA VAL A 279 4.44 -3.94 -12.32
C VAL A 279 3.44 -2.85 -12.69
N ASP A 280 2.20 -2.93 -12.18
CA ASP A 280 1.12 -2.04 -12.59
C ASP A 280 1.21 -0.66 -11.92
N ASN A 281 0.49 0.31 -12.51
CA ASN A 281 0.51 1.72 -12.10
C ASN A 281 0.11 1.96 -10.63
N ILE A 282 -0.65 1.03 -10.01
CA ILE A 282 -1.05 1.10 -8.60
C ILE A 282 0.15 1.20 -7.64
N ASN A 283 1.32 0.70 -8.05
CA ASN A 283 2.55 0.65 -7.23
C ASN A 283 3.49 1.85 -7.44
N ARG A 284 3.01 2.92 -8.10
CA ARG A 284 3.81 4.10 -8.49
C ARG A 284 3.28 5.40 -7.88
N ILE A 285 4.20 6.34 -7.67
CA ILE A 285 3.86 7.71 -7.24
C ILE A 285 3.27 8.45 -8.45
N TYR A 286 1.95 8.59 -8.49
CA TYR A 286 1.22 9.21 -9.60
C TYR A 286 0.10 10.15 -9.14
N GLY A 287 0.02 10.49 -7.84
CA GLY A 287 -1.06 11.30 -7.31
C GLY A 287 -1.17 12.67 -7.96
N TYR A 288 -0.03 13.30 -8.25
CA TYR A 288 0.00 14.60 -8.91
C TYR A 288 -0.60 14.54 -10.32
N GLN A 289 -0.06 13.71 -11.23
CA GLN A 289 -0.59 13.58 -12.59
C GLN A 289 -2.06 13.15 -12.61
N ASN A 290 -2.46 12.24 -11.71
CA ASN A 290 -3.85 11.80 -11.62
C ASN A 290 -4.75 12.97 -11.22
N THR A 291 -4.30 13.81 -10.27
CA THR A 291 -5.03 15.01 -9.86
C THR A 291 -5.17 16.01 -11.01
N VAL A 292 -4.13 16.21 -11.82
CA VAL A 292 -4.20 17.07 -13.03
C VAL A 292 -5.27 16.55 -13.99
N ILE A 293 -5.30 15.24 -14.25
CA ILE A 293 -6.30 14.60 -15.12
C ILE A 293 -7.71 14.77 -14.53
N LEU A 294 -7.89 14.48 -13.24
CA LEU A 294 -9.19 14.53 -12.57
C LEU A 294 -9.75 15.96 -12.49
N ARG A 295 -8.89 16.98 -12.30
CA ARG A 295 -9.29 18.39 -12.38
C ARG A 295 -9.76 18.74 -13.79
N ALA A 296 -9.03 18.32 -14.82
CA ALA A 296 -9.41 18.55 -16.21
C ALA A 296 -10.74 17.84 -16.55
N TYR A 297 -10.95 16.63 -16.04
CA TYR A 297 -12.19 15.88 -16.18
C TYR A 297 -13.37 16.60 -15.48
N ASN A 298 -13.20 17.06 -14.25
CA ASN A 298 -14.22 17.83 -13.54
C ASN A 298 -14.59 19.12 -14.29
N ALA A 299 -13.60 19.83 -14.84
CA ALA A 299 -13.83 21.00 -15.67
C ALA A 299 -14.61 20.65 -16.94
N TYR A 300 -14.27 19.55 -17.61
CA TYR A 300 -15.01 19.02 -18.76
C TYR A 300 -16.47 18.68 -18.40
N CYS A 301 -16.71 17.98 -17.31
CA CYS A 301 -18.06 17.66 -16.83
C CYS A 301 -18.90 18.92 -16.62
N ASN A 302 -18.36 19.91 -15.92
CA ASN A 302 -19.05 21.17 -15.66
C ASN A 302 -19.36 21.94 -16.96
N ALA A 303 -18.41 22.00 -17.90
CA ALA A 303 -18.59 22.70 -19.17
C ALA A 303 -19.65 22.05 -20.09
N ASN A 304 -19.93 20.76 -19.91
CA ASN A 304 -20.83 19.98 -20.76
C ASN A 304 -22.16 19.62 -20.06
N GLY A 305 -22.52 20.29 -18.97
CA GLY A 305 -23.78 20.04 -18.27
C GLY A 305 -23.86 18.68 -17.58
N ARG A 306 -22.70 18.10 -17.21
CA ARG A 306 -22.54 16.81 -16.53
C ARG A 306 -21.99 16.98 -15.11
N SER A 307 -22.38 18.04 -14.42
CA SER A 307 -21.82 18.41 -13.09
C SER A 307 -21.98 17.32 -12.02
N GLU A 308 -22.92 16.40 -12.17
CA GLU A 308 -23.11 15.25 -11.30
C GLU A 308 -22.05 14.14 -11.50
N TYR A 309 -21.34 14.13 -12.63
CA TYR A 309 -20.30 13.15 -12.94
C TYR A 309 -18.93 13.54 -12.39
N ILE A 310 -18.80 14.66 -11.66
CA ILE A 310 -17.49 15.07 -11.15
C ILE A 310 -16.94 14.08 -10.11
N VAL A 311 -15.62 13.98 -10.05
CA VAL A 311 -14.88 13.25 -9.03
C VAL A 311 -14.82 14.10 -7.77
N CYS A 312 -15.59 13.71 -6.75
CA CYS A 312 -15.78 14.51 -5.54
C CYS A 312 -14.50 14.72 -4.74
N PRO A 313 -13.57 13.74 -4.57
CA PRO A 313 -12.33 13.99 -3.83
C PRO A 313 -11.47 15.12 -4.39
N VAL A 314 -11.49 15.34 -5.70
CA VAL A 314 -10.75 16.44 -6.34
C VAL A 314 -11.53 17.76 -6.25
N ALA A 315 -12.86 17.73 -6.30
CA ALA A 315 -13.65 18.92 -5.98
C ALA A 315 -13.44 19.36 -4.52
N ALA A 316 -13.39 18.41 -3.58
CA ALA A 316 -13.07 18.65 -2.17
C ALA A 316 -11.68 19.25 -1.98
N LEU A 317 -10.70 18.78 -2.77
CA LEU A 317 -9.34 19.31 -2.78
C LEU A 317 -9.32 20.78 -3.25
N ASP A 318 -10.07 21.11 -4.29
CA ASP A 318 -10.14 22.48 -4.80
C ASP A 318 -10.86 23.43 -3.82
N GLU A 319 -11.92 22.95 -3.14
CA GLU A 319 -12.55 23.65 -2.01
C GLU A 319 -11.56 23.88 -0.84
N PHE A 320 -10.76 22.87 -0.52
CA PHE A 320 -9.77 22.93 0.56
C PHE A 320 -8.67 23.97 0.30
N VAL A 321 -8.14 24.00 -0.92
CA VAL A 321 -7.14 24.97 -1.36
C VAL A 321 -7.73 26.39 -1.41
N SER A 322 -8.92 26.55 -2.00
CA SER A 322 -9.56 27.88 -2.14
C SER A 322 -10.05 28.47 -0.81
N GLY A 323 -10.46 27.63 0.13
CA GLY A 323 -10.87 28.05 1.47
C GLY A 323 -9.70 28.46 2.38
N ASN A 324 -8.45 28.24 1.96
CA ASN A 324 -7.24 28.52 2.74
C ASN A 324 -7.26 27.90 4.15
N VAL A 325 -7.92 26.73 4.30
CA VAL A 325 -8.05 26.03 5.59
C VAL A 325 -6.72 25.47 6.04
N CYS A 326 -5.90 25.02 5.09
CA CYS A 326 -4.57 24.48 5.28
C CYS A 326 -3.77 24.77 4.00
N PRO A 327 -3.07 25.90 3.91
CA PRO A 327 -2.33 26.27 2.69
C PRO A 327 -1.27 25.21 2.37
N ALA A 328 -1.00 25.02 1.09
CA ALA A 328 0.12 24.17 0.70
C ALA A 328 1.45 24.86 1.07
N PRO A 329 2.48 24.10 1.48
CA PRO A 329 3.80 24.66 1.75
C PRO A 329 4.34 25.45 0.55
N ALA A 330 4.93 26.62 0.78
CA ALA A 330 5.59 27.37 -0.28
C ALA A 330 6.73 26.55 -0.90
N GLY A 331 6.87 26.61 -2.23
CA GLY A 331 7.87 25.83 -2.97
C GLY A 331 7.56 24.35 -3.15
N SER A 332 6.40 23.87 -2.67
CA SER A 332 5.89 22.51 -2.94
C SER A 332 5.13 22.42 -4.27
N THR A 333 4.73 21.21 -4.63
CA THR A 333 3.81 20.93 -5.75
C THR A 333 2.42 21.56 -5.61
N GLY A 334 2.12 22.14 -4.46
CA GLY A 334 0.74 22.32 -4.01
C GLY A 334 0.12 21.00 -3.55
N TRP A 335 -1.09 21.08 -3.00
CA TRP A 335 -1.85 19.91 -2.58
C TRP A 335 -2.44 19.15 -3.78
N PHE A 336 -2.21 17.83 -3.81
CA PHE A 336 -2.80 16.88 -4.74
C PHE A 336 -3.46 15.69 -4.02
N LEU A 337 -4.32 14.96 -4.73
CA LEU A 337 -4.95 13.73 -4.22
C LEU A 337 -3.99 12.55 -4.45
N PRO A 338 -3.51 11.88 -3.38
CA PRO A 338 -2.49 10.85 -3.50
C PRO A 338 -2.95 9.63 -4.30
N SER A 339 -2.02 8.97 -5.00
CA SER A 339 -2.19 7.65 -5.57
C SER A 339 -2.29 6.59 -4.48
N VAL A 340 -2.61 5.36 -4.88
CA VAL A 340 -2.65 4.21 -3.95
C VAL A 340 -1.28 3.99 -3.31
N LYS A 341 -0.19 4.06 -4.08
CA LYS A 341 1.18 3.92 -3.57
C LYS A 341 1.50 4.94 -2.50
N GLU A 342 1.12 6.21 -2.70
CA GLU A 342 1.42 7.29 -1.76
C GLU A 342 0.64 7.12 -0.45
N LEU A 343 -0.67 6.79 -0.52
CA LEU A 343 -1.45 6.46 0.68
C LEU A 343 -0.96 5.18 1.37
N HIS A 344 -0.54 4.18 0.59
CA HIS A 344 0.04 2.96 1.14
C HIS A 344 1.34 3.26 1.88
N MET A 345 2.22 4.10 1.32
CA MET A 345 3.47 4.49 1.99
C MET A 345 3.22 5.25 3.30
N LEU A 346 2.21 6.13 3.32
CA LEU A 346 1.77 6.80 4.56
C LEU A 346 1.35 5.80 5.65
N CYS A 347 0.88 4.61 5.27
CA CYS A 347 0.50 3.56 6.21
C CYS A 347 1.65 2.60 6.55
N CYS A 348 2.19 1.96 5.51
CA CYS A 348 2.99 0.74 5.56
C CYS A 348 4.42 0.90 5.00
N GLY A 349 4.76 2.08 4.49
CA GLY A 349 6.03 2.33 3.83
C GLY A 349 6.10 1.83 2.38
N ASP A 350 7.31 1.90 1.81
CA ASP A 350 7.55 1.60 0.41
C ASP A 350 7.65 0.09 0.14
N LEU A 351 6.61 -0.48 -0.48
CA LEU A 351 6.54 -1.88 -0.95
C LEU A 351 6.24 -1.97 -2.45
N ASP A 352 6.74 -3.01 -3.13
CA ASP A 352 6.56 -3.18 -4.58
C ASP A 352 5.15 -3.58 -4.99
N ASN A 353 4.42 -4.25 -4.11
CA ASN A 353 3.05 -4.63 -4.39
C ASN A 353 2.15 -4.19 -3.24
N VAL A 354 1.48 -3.06 -3.45
CA VAL A 354 0.58 -2.45 -2.46
C VAL A 354 -0.75 -3.17 -2.34
N TRP A 355 -1.08 -4.03 -3.32
CA TRP A 355 -2.27 -4.90 -3.29
C TRP A 355 -2.07 -6.12 -2.40
N LEU A 356 -0.83 -6.60 -2.26
CA LEU A 356 -0.53 -7.67 -1.32
C LEU A 356 -0.73 -7.15 0.10
N ARG A 357 -1.65 -7.76 0.83
CA ARG A 357 -1.80 -7.51 2.26
C ARG A 357 -0.58 -8.06 2.99
N ARG A 358 0.38 -7.18 3.25
CA ARG A 358 1.52 -7.48 4.10
C ARG A 358 1.16 -7.19 5.54
N VAL A 359 1.27 -8.21 6.37
CA VAL A 359 1.07 -8.09 7.80
C VAL A 359 2.45 -8.14 8.45
N SER A 360 2.96 -7.01 8.93
CA SER A 360 4.20 -6.94 9.72
C SER A 360 4.02 -6.07 10.95
N TYR A 361 4.88 -6.21 11.99
CA TYR A 361 4.89 -5.32 13.17
C TYR A 361 5.04 -3.85 12.78
N HIS A 362 5.69 -3.60 11.64
CA HIS A 362 5.93 -2.28 11.07
C HIS A 362 4.84 -1.78 10.12
N ALA A 363 3.86 -2.61 9.74
CA ALA A 363 2.91 -2.30 8.67
C ALA A 363 2.07 -1.04 8.94
N THR A 364 2.07 -0.52 10.18
CA THR A 364 1.41 0.76 10.52
C THR A 364 2.33 1.71 11.30
N THR A 365 3.63 1.42 11.43
CA THR A 365 4.52 2.26 12.27
C THR A 365 4.69 3.65 11.70
N ILE A 366 4.81 3.80 10.37
CA ILE A 366 4.86 5.11 9.71
C ILE A 366 3.58 5.89 10.01
N MET A 367 2.42 5.24 9.89
CA MET A 367 1.14 5.85 10.25
C MET A 367 1.11 6.35 11.70
N LYS A 368 1.60 5.54 12.65
CA LYS A 368 1.64 5.91 14.09
C LYS A 368 2.54 7.11 14.34
N VAL A 369 3.72 7.16 13.73
CA VAL A 369 4.65 8.30 13.81
C VAL A 369 4.00 9.56 13.26
N VAL A 370 3.51 9.49 12.03
CA VAL A 370 2.89 10.63 11.33
C VAL A 370 1.65 11.10 12.09
N TYR A 371 0.78 10.18 12.51
CA TYR A 371 -0.42 10.52 13.27
C TYR A 371 -0.10 11.18 14.60
N SER A 372 0.93 10.71 15.31
CA SER A 372 1.36 11.33 16.56
C SER A 372 1.82 12.79 16.35
N SER A 373 2.50 13.08 15.23
CA SER A 373 2.85 14.46 14.87
C SER A 373 1.63 15.30 14.49
N ILE A 374 0.67 14.74 13.73
CA ILE A 374 -0.59 15.43 13.38
C ILE A 374 -1.40 15.78 14.64
N ASP A 375 -1.52 14.84 15.59
CA ASP A 375 -2.25 15.03 16.84
C ASP A 375 -1.60 16.11 17.71
N ALA A 376 -0.26 16.13 17.79
CA ALA A 376 0.50 17.12 18.55
C ALA A 376 0.27 18.57 18.11
N VAL A 377 -0.23 18.79 16.88
CA VAL A 377 -0.55 20.12 16.34
C VAL A 377 -2.05 20.37 16.20
N GLY A 378 -2.90 19.52 16.79
CA GLY A 378 -4.36 19.66 16.71
C GLY A 378 -4.92 19.40 15.31
N GLY A 379 -4.23 18.56 14.53
CA GLY A 379 -4.70 18.09 13.23
C GLY A 379 -5.87 17.10 13.35
N ASP A 380 -6.46 16.75 12.22
CA ASP A 380 -7.62 15.87 12.19
C ASP A 380 -7.20 14.40 12.31
N ALA A 381 -7.96 13.62 13.07
CA ALA A 381 -7.71 12.20 13.26
C ALA A 381 -7.67 11.43 11.92
N MET A 382 -6.75 10.48 11.82
CA MET A 382 -6.76 9.51 10.72
C MET A 382 -7.98 8.59 10.85
N TYR A 383 -8.63 8.32 9.73
CA TYR A 383 -9.77 7.42 9.63
C TYR A 383 -9.39 6.08 9.00
N ILE A 384 -10.25 5.06 9.10
CA ILE A 384 -9.94 3.74 8.58
C ILE A 384 -9.80 3.70 7.04
N ARG A 385 -10.53 4.55 6.30
CA ARG A 385 -10.59 4.47 4.82
C ARG A 385 -10.42 5.81 4.13
N TYR A 386 -9.51 5.83 3.15
CA TYR A 386 -9.23 7.00 2.33
C TYR A 386 -9.30 6.68 0.83
N TRP A 387 -9.89 7.59 0.07
CA TRP A 387 -9.86 7.56 -1.39
C TRP A 387 -8.47 7.90 -1.93
N SER A 388 -8.03 7.15 -2.92
CA SER A 388 -6.92 7.54 -3.79
C SER A 388 -7.42 8.27 -5.05
N SER A 389 -6.47 8.74 -5.86
CA SER A 389 -6.71 9.29 -7.19
C SER A 389 -6.76 8.24 -8.31
N SER A 390 -6.70 6.94 -8.00
CA SER A 390 -6.60 5.86 -9.00
C SER A 390 -7.92 5.10 -9.22
N GLU A 391 -8.21 4.76 -10.47
CA GLU A 391 -9.34 3.90 -10.84
C GLU A 391 -8.94 2.42 -10.91
N LEU A 392 -9.87 1.50 -10.64
CA LEU A 392 -9.67 0.10 -11.00
C LEU A 392 -10.02 -0.07 -12.48
N GLU A 393 -9.09 -0.64 -13.24
CA GLU A 393 -9.24 -0.87 -14.67
C GLU A 393 -10.47 -1.73 -15.00
N ASN A 394 -11.24 -1.32 -16.02
CA ASN A 394 -12.49 -1.96 -16.47
C ASN A 394 -13.54 -2.18 -15.34
N SER A 395 -13.65 -1.23 -14.40
CA SER A 395 -14.57 -1.36 -13.26
C SER A 395 -15.22 -0.04 -12.84
N SER A 396 -16.42 -0.11 -12.25
CA SER A 396 -17.09 1.02 -11.58
C SER A 396 -16.52 1.31 -10.17
N ARG A 397 -15.27 0.94 -9.95
CA ARG A 397 -14.56 1.00 -8.68
C ARG A 397 -13.38 1.96 -8.76
N ALA A 398 -13.08 2.58 -7.64
CA ALA A 398 -11.85 3.34 -7.43
C ALA A 398 -11.04 2.69 -6.33
N PHE A 399 -9.72 2.85 -6.38
CA PHE A 399 -8.86 2.36 -5.33
C PHE A 399 -8.90 3.28 -4.11
N GLY A 400 -8.75 2.67 -2.95
CA GLY A 400 -8.53 3.34 -1.68
C GLY A 400 -7.56 2.55 -0.82
N ILE A 401 -7.23 3.12 0.32
CA ILE A 401 -6.47 2.43 1.36
C ILE A 401 -7.37 2.22 2.56
N ASP A 402 -7.35 0.99 3.07
CA ASP A 402 -7.77 0.71 4.43
C ASP A 402 -6.51 0.76 5.31
N PHE A 403 -6.48 1.69 6.27
CA PHE A 403 -5.35 1.89 7.17
C PHE A 403 -5.16 0.76 8.20
N CYS A 404 -5.90 -0.34 8.06
CA CYS A 404 -5.50 -1.66 8.55
C CYS A 404 -4.38 -2.32 7.73
N GLY A 405 -3.81 -1.64 6.73
CA GLY A 405 -2.51 -1.98 6.13
C GLY A 405 -2.55 -2.59 4.73
N TYR A 406 -3.53 -2.25 3.89
CA TYR A 406 -3.61 -2.77 2.53
C TYR A 406 -4.38 -1.86 1.56
N ALA A 407 -3.99 -1.91 0.28
CA ALA A 407 -4.79 -1.35 -0.80
C ALA A 407 -6.03 -2.20 -1.05
N THR A 408 -7.11 -1.52 -1.43
CA THR A 408 -8.35 -2.17 -1.81
C THR A 408 -9.07 -1.33 -2.85
N SER A 409 -10.11 -1.88 -3.46
CA SER A 409 -10.99 -1.13 -4.34
C SER A 409 -12.37 -1.09 -3.74
N TYR A 410 -13.08 0.02 -3.94
CA TYR A 410 -14.46 0.18 -3.51
C TYR A 410 -15.31 0.64 -4.69
N SER A 411 -16.60 0.33 -4.67
CA SER A 411 -17.55 0.99 -5.56
C SER A 411 -17.39 2.51 -5.44
N LYS A 412 -17.38 3.24 -6.56
CA LYS A 412 -17.29 4.72 -6.56
C LYS A 412 -18.40 5.39 -5.76
N TYR A 413 -19.50 4.68 -5.48
CA TYR A 413 -20.62 5.14 -4.66
C TYR A 413 -20.42 4.98 -3.15
N PHE A 414 -19.42 4.19 -2.74
CA PHE A 414 -19.04 4.02 -1.35
C PHE A 414 -18.56 5.35 -0.75
N VAL A 415 -18.48 5.46 0.57
CA VAL A 415 -18.08 6.69 1.25
C VAL A 415 -16.77 6.47 1.99
N CYS A 416 -15.75 7.24 1.62
CA CYS A 416 -14.46 7.30 2.29
C CYS A 416 -14.11 8.76 2.57
N LYS A 417 -13.08 8.99 3.38
CA LYS A 417 -12.46 10.31 3.51
C LYS A 417 -11.44 10.54 2.40
N ALA A 418 -10.96 11.76 2.26
CA ALA A 418 -9.81 12.09 1.42
C ALA A 418 -8.89 13.05 2.19
N ARG A 419 -7.58 12.96 1.92
CA ARG A 419 -6.57 13.80 2.53
C ARG A 419 -5.50 14.12 1.49
N ALA A 420 -5.09 15.38 1.44
CA ALA A 420 -4.13 15.84 0.45
C ALA A 420 -2.69 15.49 0.82
N VAL A 421 -1.87 15.35 -0.23
CA VAL A 421 -0.43 15.17 -0.16
C VAL A 421 0.25 16.21 -1.05
N CYS A 422 1.48 16.60 -0.71
CA CYS A 422 2.36 17.38 -1.59
C CYS A 422 3.74 16.73 -1.64
N ALA A 423 4.47 16.96 -2.73
CA ALA A 423 5.92 16.81 -2.76
C ALA A 423 6.57 18.17 -2.53
N PHE A 424 7.73 18.19 -1.88
CA PHE A 424 8.42 19.40 -1.46
C PHE A 424 9.93 19.29 -1.64
#